data_AF-A0AB33HX87-F1
#
_entry.id   AF-A0AB33HX87-F1
#
_cell.length_a   1.000
_cell.length_b   1.000
_cell.length_c   1.000
_cell.angle_alpha   90.00
_cell.angle_beta   90.00
_cell.angle_gamma   90.00
#
_symmetry.space_group_name_H-M   'P 1'
#
loop_
_entity.id
_entity.type
_entity.pdbx_description
1 polymer ?
#
loop_
_entity_poly.entity_id
_entity_poly.type
_entity_poly.pdbx_seq_one_letter_code
_entity_poly.pdbx_strand_id
1 'polypeptide(L)'
;MDVMRSVLGMVVLLAIAFLLSVNKKKISLRTVGAALVLQVVIGGIMLWLPPGRWVAEKVAFGVHKVMAYSDAGSAFIFGSLVGPKMDTLFDGAGFIFGFRVLPAIIFVTALVSILYYIGVMGILIRILGGIFQKALNISKI
;
A
#
# COMPACT_ATOMS: atom_id res chain seq x y z
N MET A 1 7.44 1.10 -27.61
CA MET A 1 8.04 2.35 -27.10
C MET A 1 7.85 2.50 -25.59
N ASP A 2 6.81 1.90 -25.00
CA ASP A 2 6.48 2.08 -23.57
C ASP A 2 7.48 1.43 -22.61
N VAL A 3 7.97 0.22 -22.92
CA VAL A 3 9.01 -0.45 -22.11
C VAL A 3 10.29 0.38 -22.04
N MET A 4 10.70 1.00 -23.16
CA MET A 4 11.87 1.88 -23.21
C MET A 4 11.68 3.10 -22.29
N ARG A 5 10.47 3.70 -22.28
CA ARG A 5 10.13 4.80 -21.38
C ARG A 5 10.16 4.36 -19.91
N SER A 6 9.63 3.18 -19.58
CA SER A 6 9.67 2.63 -18.22
C SER A 6 11.10 2.39 -17.74
N VAL A 7 11.95 1.79 -18.57
CA VAL A 7 13.37 1.55 -18.24
C VAL A 7 14.12 2.87 -18.07
N LEU A 8 13.90 3.83 -18.97
CA LEU A 8 14.48 5.18 -18.85
C LEU A 8 14.07 5.84 -17.53
N GLY A 9 12.79 5.75 -17.15
CA GLY A 9 12.30 6.26 -15.87
C GLY A 9 13.01 5.63 -14.67
N MET A 10 13.19 4.31 -14.66
CA MET A 10 13.92 3.62 -13.60
C MET A 10 15.38 4.11 -13.50
N VAL A 11 16.07 4.26 -14.63
CA VAL A 11 17.45 4.76 -14.67
C VAL A 11 17.54 6.20 -14.15
N VAL A 12 16.60 7.07 -14.53
CA VAL A 12 16.56 8.46 -14.06
C VAL A 12 16.34 8.52 -12.55
N LEU A 13 15.42 7.74 -11.99
CA LEU A 13 15.18 7.70 -10.54
C LEU A 13 16.41 7.20 -9.77
N LEU A 14 17.09 6.17 -10.28
CA LEU A 14 18.35 5.70 -9.70
C LEU A 14 19.47 6.74 -9.81
N ALA A 15 19.55 7.46 -10.92
CA ALA A 15 20.53 8.53 -11.10
C ALA A 15 20.30 9.67 -10.10
N ILE A 16 19.05 10.09 -9.89
CA ILE A 16 18.69 11.08 -8.87
C ILE A 16 19.10 10.59 -7.48
N ALA A 17 18.75 9.34 -7.12
CA ALA A 17 19.13 8.75 -5.84
C ALA A 17 20.66 8.69 -5.65
N PHE A 18 21.41 8.39 -6.71
CA PHE A 18 22.88 8.39 -6.70
C PHE A 18 23.47 9.80 -6.54
N LEU A 19 22.89 10.81 -7.21
CA LEU A 19 23.35 12.19 -7.12
C LEU A 19 23.14 12.77 -5.72
N LEU A 20 22.00 12.47 -5.10
CA LEU A 20 21.64 12.89 -3.75
C LEU A 20 22.28 12.03 -2.63
N SER A 21 23.04 10.99 -2.98
CA SER A 21 23.69 10.13 -1.99
C SER A 21 24.85 10.85 -1.29
N VAL A 22 24.81 10.85 0.04
CA VAL A 22 25.84 11.43 0.92
C VAL A 22 27.20 10.75 0.73
N ASN A 23 27.22 9.43 0.54
CA ASN A 23 28.46 8.68 0.37
C ASN A 23 28.34 7.67 -0.78
N LYS A 24 28.59 8.17 -1.99
CA LYS A 24 28.52 7.41 -3.25
C LYS A 24 29.40 6.15 -3.26
N LYS A 25 30.50 6.15 -2.48
CA LYS A 25 31.43 5.02 -2.39
C LYS A 25 30.96 3.89 -1.46
N LYS A 26 30.03 4.16 -0.55
CA LYS A 26 29.47 3.17 0.39
C LYS A 26 28.18 2.51 -0.11
N ILE A 27 27.76 2.79 -1.34
CA ILE A 27 26.56 2.17 -1.92
C ILE A 27 26.85 0.69 -2.20
N SER A 28 26.11 -0.20 -1.55
CA SER A 28 26.20 -1.64 -1.79
C SER A 28 25.41 -2.01 -3.05
N LEU A 29 26.11 -2.17 -4.18
CA LEU A 29 25.51 -2.58 -5.45
C LEU A 29 24.72 -3.89 -5.36
N ARG A 30 25.16 -4.82 -4.50
CA ARG A 30 24.43 -6.06 -4.20
C ARG A 30 23.04 -5.79 -3.63
N THR A 31 22.93 -4.90 -2.63
CA THR A 31 21.66 -4.60 -1.97
C THR A 31 20.73 -3.81 -2.89
N VAL A 32 21.26 -2.79 -3.58
CA VAL A 32 20.46 -1.98 -4.51
C VAL A 32 19.97 -2.81 -5.69
N GLY A 33 20.84 -3.63 -6.29
CA GLY A 33 20.47 -4.54 -7.37
C GLY A 33 19.46 -5.59 -6.93
N ALA A 34 19.65 -6.20 -5.75
CA ALA A 34 18.70 -7.16 -5.19
C ALA A 34 17.33 -6.51 -4.90
N ALA A 35 17.31 -5.28 -4.38
CA ALA A 35 16.08 -4.54 -4.13
C ALA A 35 15.32 -4.24 -5.43
N LEU A 36 16.02 -3.82 -6.48
CA LEU A 36 15.41 -3.54 -7.76
C LEU A 36 14.83 -4.80 -8.41
N VAL A 37 15.60 -5.90 -8.40
CA VAL A 37 15.12 -7.20 -8.92
C VAL A 37 13.91 -7.67 -8.12
N LEU A 38 13.96 -7.59 -6.79
CA LEU A 38 12.84 -7.99 -5.94
C LEU A 38 11.58 -7.16 -6.23
N GLN A 39 11.70 -5.84 -6.41
CA GLN A 39 10.59 -4.96 -6.74
C GLN A 39 9.98 -5.31 -8.12
N VAL A 40 10.81 -5.53 -9.14
CA VAL A 40 10.35 -5.93 -10.49
C VAL A 40 9.68 -7.30 -10.46
N VAL A 41 10.23 -8.26 -9.71
CA VAL A 41 9.67 -9.61 -9.56
C VAL A 41 8.32 -9.56 -8.85
N ILE A 42 8.21 -8.86 -7.72
CA ILE A 42 6.94 -8.72 -6.99
C ILE A 42 5.89 -8.03 -7.88
N GLY A 43 6.26 -6.94 -8.54
CA GLY A 43 5.36 -6.25 -9.48
C GLY A 43 4.91 -7.15 -10.64
N GLY A 44 5.83 -7.90 -11.24
CA GLY A 44 5.53 -8.86 -12.30
C GLY A 44 4.60 -9.99 -11.83
N ILE A 45 4.84 -10.55 -10.65
CA ILE A 45 3.96 -11.56 -10.06
C ILE A 45 2.57 -10.98 -9.83
N MET A 46 2.44 -9.83 -9.19
CA MET A 46 1.14 -9.26 -8.82
C MET A 46 0.35 -8.71 -10.00
N LEU A 47 1.01 -8.19 -11.04
CA LEU A 47 0.34 -7.47 -12.13
C LEU A 47 0.29 -8.24 -13.45
N TRP A 48 1.24 -9.14 -13.71
CA TRP A 48 1.34 -9.84 -14.99
C TRP A 48 0.86 -11.29 -14.90
N LEU A 49 1.31 -12.03 -13.88
CA LEU A 49 0.93 -13.44 -13.70
C LEU A 49 -0.55 -13.57 -13.29
N PRO A 50 -1.36 -14.40 -13.98
CA PRO A 50 -2.75 -14.65 -13.61
C PRO A 50 -2.98 -15.06 -12.13
N PRO A 51 -2.22 -16.00 -11.54
CA PRO A 51 -2.41 -16.35 -10.13
C PRO A 51 -2.07 -15.19 -9.19
N GLY A 52 -1.05 -14.37 -9.50
CA GLY A 52 -0.69 -13.24 -8.65
C GLY A 52 -1.69 -12.09 -8.71
N ARG A 53 -2.25 -11.82 -9.90
CA ARG A 53 -3.41 -10.90 -10.04
C ARG A 53 -4.61 -11.37 -9.23
N TRP A 54 -4.96 -12.65 -9.33
CA TRP A 54 -6.05 -13.22 -8.55
C TRP A 54 -5.83 -13.05 -7.04
N VAL A 55 -4.62 -13.31 -6.53
CA VAL A 55 -4.30 -13.06 -5.11
C VAL A 55 -4.44 -11.58 -4.76
N ALA A 56 -3.90 -10.68 -5.57
CA ALA A 56 -3.98 -9.24 -5.34
C ALA A 56 -5.44 -8.74 -5.31
N GLU A 57 -6.29 -9.22 -6.23
CA GLU A 57 -7.72 -8.93 -6.27
C GLU A 57 -8.45 -9.46 -5.02
N LYS A 58 -8.11 -10.66 -4.54
CA LYS A 58 -8.68 -11.21 -3.31
C LYS A 58 -8.31 -10.38 -2.09
N VAL A 59 -7.05 -9.92 -2.00
CA VAL A 59 -6.61 -9.02 -0.93
C VAL A 59 -7.34 -7.68 -1.02
N ALA A 60 -7.43 -7.08 -2.22
CA ALA A 60 -8.15 -5.83 -2.44
C ALA A 60 -9.62 -5.94 -2.04
N PHE A 61 -10.28 -7.04 -2.41
CA PHE A 61 -11.65 -7.33 -2.01
C PHE A 61 -11.80 -7.50 -0.49
N GLY A 62 -10.81 -8.12 0.17
CA GLY A 62 -10.75 -8.21 1.63
C GLY A 62 -10.68 -6.83 2.29
N VAL A 63 -9.79 -5.97 1.81
CA VAL A 63 -9.68 -4.57 2.29
C VAL A 63 -10.97 -3.80 2.04
N HIS A 64 -11.59 -3.96 0.86
CA HIS A 64 -12.86 -3.31 0.54
C HIS A 64 -13.99 -3.74 1.50
N LYS A 65 -14.08 -5.03 1.85
CA LYS A 65 -15.03 -5.50 2.88
C LYS A 65 -14.78 -4.86 4.24
N VAL A 66 -13.52 -4.70 4.64
CA VAL A 66 -13.17 -4.02 5.89
C VAL A 66 -13.62 -2.56 5.85
N MET A 67 -13.45 -1.88 4.72
CA MET A 67 -13.93 -0.50 4.53
C MET A 67 -15.46 -0.40 4.58
N ALA A 68 -16.19 -1.40 4.05
CA ALA A 68 -17.66 -1.42 4.14
C ALA A 68 -18.17 -1.43 5.59
N TYR A 69 -17.45 -2.05 6.54
CA TYR A 69 -17.79 -1.95 7.97
C TYR A 69 -17.57 -0.55 8.52
N SER A 70 -16.54 0.15 8.04
CA SER A 70 -16.33 1.57 8.36
C SER A 70 -17.46 2.45 7.82
N ASP A 71 -17.92 2.18 6.59
CA ASP A 71 -19.03 2.93 6.00
C ASP A 71 -20.32 2.76 6.82
N ALA A 72 -20.60 1.55 7.31
CA ALA A 72 -21.71 1.30 8.22
C ALA A 72 -21.59 2.09 9.54
N GLY A 73 -20.38 2.17 10.11
CA GLY A 73 -20.11 2.99 11.30
C GLY A 73 -20.27 4.49 11.04
N SER A 74 -19.84 4.98 9.87
CA SER A 74 -20.05 6.37 9.47
C SER A 74 -21.53 6.69 9.28
N ALA A 75 -22.29 5.79 8.64
CA ALA A 75 -23.74 5.93 8.49
C ALA A 75 -24.47 5.94 9.84
N PHE A 76 -23.98 5.21 10.84
CA PHE A 76 -24.53 5.27 12.20
C PHE A 76 -24.29 6.65 12.85
N ILE A 77 -23.10 7.23 12.71
CA ILE A 77 -22.74 8.51 13.35
C ILE A 77 -23.37 9.70 12.61
N PHE A 78 -23.29 9.72 11.28
CA PHE A 78 -23.63 10.88 10.45
C PHE A 78 -24.95 10.73 9.69
N GLY A 79 -25.60 9.56 9.76
CA GLY A 79 -26.93 9.32 9.20
C GLY A 79 -27.01 9.64 7.70
N SER A 80 -27.97 10.49 7.34
CA SER A 80 -28.23 10.85 5.94
C SER A 80 -27.12 11.68 5.29
N LEU A 81 -26.21 12.29 6.05
CA LEU A 81 -25.11 13.11 5.52
C LEU A 81 -24.07 12.32 4.71
N VAL A 82 -24.06 10.99 4.86
CA VAL A 82 -23.23 10.08 4.06
C VAL A 82 -24.05 9.21 3.11
N GLY A 83 -25.37 9.36 3.10
CA GLY A 83 -26.30 8.57 2.29
C GLY A 83 -26.46 9.05 0.85
N PRO A 84 -27.10 8.25 -0.02
CA PRO A 84 -27.30 8.56 -1.45
C PRO A 84 -28.19 9.79 -1.69
N LYS A 85 -28.99 10.20 -0.70
CA LYS A 85 -29.78 11.43 -0.76
C LYS A 85 -28.90 12.68 -0.96
N MET A 86 -27.67 12.67 -0.44
CA MET A 86 -26.75 13.78 -0.62
C MET A 86 -26.36 13.95 -2.09
N ASP A 87 -26.19 12.84 -2.82
CA ASP A 87 -25.82 12.91 -4.24
C ASP A 87 -26.96 13.52 -5.08
N THR A 88 -28.22 13.28 -4.70
CA THR A 88 -29.39 13.92 -5.34
C THR A 88 -29.61 15.37 -4.94
N LEU A 89 -29.21 15.78 -3.73
CA LEU A 89 -29.41 17.15 -3.23
C LEU A 89 -28.33 18.13 -3.68
N PHE A 90 -27.15 17.61 -4.01
CA PHE A 90 -25.97 18.40 -4.38
C PHE A 90 -25.53 18.12 -5.83
N ASP A 91 -26.43 17.68 -6.71
CA ASP A 91 -26.17 17.44 -8.14
C ASP A 91 -24.88 16.65 -8.42
N GLY A 92 -24.70 15.53 -7.70
CA GLY A 92 -23.51 14.68 -7.81
C GLY A 92 -22.32 15.09 -6.93
N ALA A 93 -22.39 16.21 -6.21
CA ALA A 93 -21.41 16.63 -5.21
C ALA A 93 -21.76 16.20 -3.77
N GLY A 94 -22.55 15.13 -3.60
CA GLY A 94 -22.97 14.62 -2.30
C GLY A 94 -21.88 13.88 -1.52
N PHE A 95 -20.68 13.73 -2.09
CA PHE A 95 -19.52 13.17 -1.40
C PHE A 95 -18.93 14.18 -0.42
N ILE A 96 -19.34 14.10 0.85
CA ILE A 96 -18.70 14.89 1.91
C ILE A 96 -17.44 14.17 2.39
N PHE A 97 -16.28 14.68 1.97
CA PHE A 97 -14.97 14.14 2.34
C PHE A 97 -14.81 13.93 3.85
N GLY A 98 -15.21 14.92 4.67
CA GLY A 98 -15.07 14.87 6.12
C GLY A 98 -15.82 13.71 6.77
N PHE A 99 -16.98 13.32 6.25
CA PHE A 99 -17.80 12.26 6.82
C PHE A 99 -17.56 10.89 6.18
N ARG A 100 -16.98 10.83 4.98
CA ARG A 100 -16.66 9.55 4.33
C ARG A 100 -15.21 9.11 4.55
N VAL A 101 -14.26 10.04 4.56
CA VAL A 101 -12.82 9.70 4.60
C VAL A 101 -12.27 9.71 6.02
N LEU A 102 -12.58 10.72 6.84
CA LEU A 102 -12.01 10.81 8.19
C LEU A 102 -12.43 9.65 9.11
N PRO A 103 -13.71 9.19 9.11
CA PRO A 103 -14.10 8.04 9.92
C PRO A 103 -13.41 6.74 9.51
N ALA A 104 -13.13 6.55 8.21
CA ALA A 104 -12.36 5.41 7.73
C ALA A 104 -10.94 5.39 8.28
N ILE A 105 -10.29 6.56 8.40
CA ILE A 105 -8.97 6.66 9.03
C ILE A 105 -9.03 6.26 10.52
N ILE A 106 -10.04 6.74 11.25
CA ILE A 106 -10.23 6.39 12.67
C ILE A 106 -10.47 4.88 12.83
N PHE A 107 -11.32 4.31 11.99
CA PHE A 107 -11.61 2.88 12.01
C PHE A 107 -10.36 2.03 11.71
N VAL A 108 -9.61 2.38 10.66
CA VAL A 108 -8.39 1.65 10.28
C VAL A 108 -7.32 1.75 11.36
N THR A 109 -7.14 2.93 11.98
CA THR A 109 -6.16 3.09 13.06
C THR A 109 -6.54 2.27 14.30
N ALA A 110 -7.82 2.24 14.68
CA ALA A 110 -8.32 1.39 15.75
C ALA A 110 -8.16 -0.10 15.43
N LEU A 111 -8.50 -0.54 14.21
CA LEU A 111 -8.33 -1.92 13.77
C LEU A 111 -6.86 -2.34 13.79
N VAL A 112 -5.96 -1.53 13.25
CA VAL A 112 -4.53 -1.80 13.28
C VAL A 112 -4.02 -1.87 14.72
N SER A 113 -4.47 -0.98 15.61
CA SER A 113 -4.13 -1.02 17.04
C SER A 113 -4.53 -2.36 17.68
N ILE A 114 -5.74 -2.85 17.39
CA ILE A 114 -6.19 -4.18 17.85
C ILE A 114 -5.29 -5.28 17.29
N LEU A 115 -4.96 -5.24 15.99
CA LEU A 115 -4.07 -6.22 15.34
C LEU A 115 -2.66 -6.24 15.95
N TYR A 116 -2.17 -5.10 16.43
CA TYR A 116 -0.94 -5.02 17.22
C TYR A 116 -1.10 -5.63 18.60
N TYR A 117 -2.18 -5.29 19.32
CA TYR A 117 -2.46 -5.81 20.65
C TYR A 117 -2.56 -7.35 20.68
N ILE A 118 -3.24 -7.94 19.70
CA ILE A 118 -3.36 -9.41 19.58
C ILE A 118 -2.11 -10.08 18.97
N GLY A 119 -1.11 -9.32 18.53
CA GLY A 119 0.17 -9.83 18.03
C GLY A 119 0.22 -10.21 16.54
N VAL A 120 -0.87 -10.06 15.77
CA VAL A 120 -0.91 -10.39 14.33
C VAL A 120 0.09 -9.54 13.53
N MET A 121 0.17 -8.25 13.81
CA MET A 121 1.14 -7.36 13.15
C MET A 121 2.58 -7.78 13.43
N GLY A 122 2.88 -8.26 14.64
CA GLY A 122 4.21 -8.76 14.99
C GLY A 122 4.61 -9.97 14.16
N ILE A 123 3.69 -10.91 13.91
CA ILE A 123 3.92 -12.07 13.04
C ILE A 123 4.19 -11.62 11.60
N LEU A 124 3.35 -10.74 11.06
CA LEU A 124 3.49 -10.23 9.70
C LEU A 124 4.83 -9.52 9.49
N ILE A 125 5.22 -8.63 10.40
CA ILE A 125 6.48 -7.89 10.34
C ILE A 125 7.67 -8.85 10.42
N ARG A 126 7.63 -9.87 11.28
CA ARG A 126 8.73 -10.86 11.38
C ARG A 126 8.89 -11.67 10.10
N ILE A 127 7.80 -12.09 9.47
CA ILE A 127 7.84 -12.85 8.21
C ILE A 127 8.37 -11.98 7.09
N LEU A 128 7.74 -10.82 6.84
CA LEU A 128 8.14 -9.92 5.76
C LEU A 128 9.55 -9.39 5.96
N GLY A 129 9.86 -8.91 7.16
CA GLY A 129 11.19 -8.45 7.54
C GLY A 129 12.25 -9.53 7.35
N GLY A 130 11.97 -10.78 7.72
CA GLY A 130 12.89 -11.90 7.49
C GLY A 130 13.15 -12.21 6.01
N ILE A 131 12.12 -12.09 5.16
CA ILE A 131 12.24 -12.25 3.71
C ILE A 131 13.12 -11.13 3.13
N PHE A 132 12.82 -9.87 3.45
CA PHE A 132 13.60 -8.72 2.97
C PHE A 132 15.03 -8.75 3.49
N GLN A 133 15.24 -9.11 4.76
CA GLN A 133 16.56 -9.22 5.36
C GLN A 133 17.45 -10.19 4.58
N LYS A 134 16.92 -11.39 4.28
CA LYS A 134 17.65 -12.42 3.51
C LYS A 134 17.85 -12.00 2.06
N ALA A 135 16.84 -11.43 1.43
CA ALA A 135 16.89 -11.02 0.02
C ALA A 135 17.89 -9.87 -0.20
N LEU A 136 17.93 -8.90 0.70
CA LEU A 136 18.70 -7.66 0.55
C LEU A 136 20.04 -7.67 1.30
N ASN A 137 20.28 -8.67 2.16
CA ASN A 137 21.43 -8.78 3.04
C ASN A 137 21.63 -7.54 3.92
N ILE A 138 20.54 -7.11 4.57
CA ILE A 138 20.50 -5.94 5.46
C ILE A 138 20.31 -6.35 6.92
N SER A 139 20.45 -5.40 7.85
CA SER A 139 20.24 -5.65 9.29
C SER A 139 18.78 -5.99 9.59
N LYS A 140 18.58 -6.69 10.71
CA LYS A 140 17.27 -7.09 11.23
C LYS A 140 16.52 -5.97 11.96
N ILE A 141 17.19 -4.83 12.15
CA ILE A 141 16.71 -3.65 12.87
C ILE A 141 16.07 -2.70 11.85
#